data_AF-A0A8T4P996-F1
#
_entry.id   AF-A0A8T4P996-F1
#
_cell.length_a   1.000
_cell.length_b   1.000
_cell.length_c   1.000
_cell.angle_alpha   90.00
_cell.angle_beta   90.00
_cell.angle_gamma   90.00
#
_symmetry.space_group_name_H-M   'P 1'
#
loop_
_entity.id
_entity.type
_entity.pdbx_description
1 polymer ?
#
loop_
_entity_poly.entity_id
_entity_poly.type
_entity_poly.pdbx_seq_one_letter_code
_entity_poly.pdbx_strand_id
1 'polypeptide(L)' 'MKFSDRANIFSQVLNLSIFVYFSITLIRAGFLDVIGLLISGIGLLGSLVVSIIAAIEKLRE' A
#
# COMPACT_ATOMS: atom_id res chain seq x y z
N MET A 1 16.92 -12.32 2.90
CA MET A 1 15.53 -11.88 3.22
C MET A 1 14.91 -12.82 4.25
N LYS A 2 14.63 -12.32 5.46
CA LYS A 2 13.89 -13.11 6.46
C LYS A 2 12.45 -13.26 5.98
N PHE A 3 11.81 -14.39 6.29
CA PHE A 3 10.42 -14.70 5.90
C PHE A 3 9.44 -13.57 6.29
N SER A 4 9.75 -12.87 7.40
CA SER A 4 9.03 -11.69 7.89
C SER A 4 9.01 -10.52 6.89
N ASP A 5 10.10 -10.28 6.15
CA ASP A 5 10.17 -9.14 5.21
C ASP A 5 9.33 -9.43 3.95
N ARG A 6 9.32 -10.69 3.48
CA ARG A 6 8.45 -11.12 2.38
C ARG A 6 6.97 -11.06 2.73
N ALA A 7 6.62 -11.47 3.95
CA ALA A 7 5.25 -11.37 4.47
C ALA A 7 4.78 -9.91 4.59
N ASN A 8 5.68 -8.99 4.98
CA ASN A 8 5.36 -7.57 5.11
C ASN A 8 5.07 -6.93 3.74
N ILE A 9 5.92 -7.17 2.74
CA ILE A 9 5.69 -6.70 1.37
C ILE A 9 4.39 -7.29 0.80
N PHE A 10 4.15 -8.58 1.01
CA PHE A 10 2.92 -9.23 0.56
C PHE A 10 1.67 -8.62 1.21
N SER A 11 1.71 -8.36 2.52
CA SER A 11 0.62 -7.69 3.24
C SER A 11 0.35 -6.29 2.69
N GLN A 12 1.38 -5.56 2.27
CA GLN A 12 1.23 -4.22 1.71
C GLN A 12 0.64 -4.23 0.30
N VAL A 13 1.05 -5.18 -0.54
CA VAL A 13 0.43 -5.40 -1.87
C VAL A 13 -1.04 -5.80 -1.73
N LEU A 14 -1.35 -6.61 -0.73
CA LEU A 14 -2.73 -7.03 -0.44
C LEU A 14 -3.57 -5.84 0.06
N ASN A 15 -3.03 -5.01 0.96
CA ASN A 15 -3.67 -3.77 1.41
C ASN A 15 -3.90 -2.78 0.26
N LEU A 16 -2.93 -2.64 -0.65
CA LEU A 16 -3.07 -1.80 -1.84
C LEU A 16 -4.20 -2.31 -2.75
N SER A 17 -4.30 -3.62 -2.94
CA SER A 17 -5.31 -4.24 -3.78
C SER A 17 -6.72 -4.05 -3.21
N ILE A 18 -6.88 -4.24 -1.89
CA ILE A 18 -8.14 -3.97 -1.17
C ILE A 18 -8.50 -2.49 -1.27
N PHE A 19 -7.53 -1.59 -1.08
CA PHE A 19 -7.74 -0.16 -1.20
C PHE A 19 -8.23 0.25 -2.58
N VAL A 20 -7.63 -0.26 -3.66
CA VAL A 20 -8.07 0.01 -5.04
C VAL A 20 -9.50 -0.50 -5.27
N TYR A 21 -9.81 -1.71 -4.81
CA TYR A 21 -11.16 -2.28 -4.95
C TYR A 21 -12.23 -1.45 -4.24
N PHE A 22 -11.99 -1.08 -2.98
CA PHE A 22 -12.91 -0.22 -2.22
C PHE A 22 -13.01 1.16 -2.83
N SER A 23 -11.88 1.75 -3.24
CA SER A 23 -11.83 3.04 -3.92
C SER A 23 -12.74 3.07 -5.15
N ILE A 24 -12.61 2.09 -6.04
CA ILE A 24 -13.44 1.99 -7.25
C ILE A 24 -14.92 1.80 -6.88
N THR A 25 -15.21 0.95 -5.89
CA THR A 25 -16.57 0.63 -5.46
C THR A 25 -17.28 1.87 -4.88
N LEU A 26 -16.58 2.62 -4.03
CA LEU A 26 -17.11 3.81 -3.37
C LEU A 26 -17.18 5.03 -4.31
N ILE A 27 -16.24 5.17 -5.26
CA ILE A 27 -16.35 6.15 -6.36
C ILE A 27 -17.60 5.86 -7.20
N ARG A 28 -17.83 4.59 -7.58
CA ARG A 28 -19.03 4.18 -8.33
C ARG A 28 -20.32 4.40 -7.56
N ALA A 29 -20.29 4.23 -6.24
CA ALA A 29 -21.44 4.48 -5.38
C ALA A 29 -21.70 5.98 -5.15
N GLY A 30 -20.80 6.88 -5.60
CA GLY A 30 -20.91 8.32 -5.40
C GLY A 30 -20.68 8.77 -3.95
N PHE A 31 -20.17 7.88 -3.10
CA PHE A 31 -20.01 8.10 -1.66
C PHE A 31 -18.65 8.70 -1.28
N LEU A 32 -17.68 8.74 -2.21
CA LEU A 32 -16.29 9.01 -1.85
C LEU A 32 -15.80 10.38 -2.32
N ASP A 33 -15.35 11.18 -1.35
CA ASP A 33 -14.58 12.39 -1.56
C ASP A 33 -13.19 12.06 -2.12
N VAL A 34 -12.97 12.47 -3.37
CA VAL A 34 -11.76 12.19 -4.16
C VAL A 34 -10.48 12.63 -3.41
N ILE A 35 -10.57 13.67 -2.59
CA ILE A 35 -9.45 14.18 -1.78
C ILE A 35 -9.02 13.15 -0.71
N GLY A 36 -9.97 12.55 0.00
CA GLY A 36 -9.67 11.54 1.03
C GLY A 36 -9.05 10.27 0.45
N LEU A 37 -9.45 9.93 -0.77
CA LEU A 37 -8.89 8.81 -1.55
C LEU A 37 -7.45 9.09 -1.99
N LEU A 38 -7.17 10.32 -2.44
CA LEU A 38 -5.82 10.76 -2.80
C LEU A 38 -4.87 10.74 -1.60
N ILE A 39 -5.31 11.25 -0.44
CA ILE A 39 -4.50 11.23 0.80
C ILE A 39 -4.19 9.80 1.22
N SER A 40 -5.21 8.93 1.23
CA SER A 40 -5.06 7.52 1.59
C SER A 40 -4.14 6.76 0.62
N GLY A 41 -4.28 7.04 -0.69
CA GLY A 41 -3.44 6.46 -1.73
C GLY A 41 -1.96 6.87 -1.59
N ILE A 42 -1.69 8.15 -1.32
CA ILE A 42 -0.33 8.65 -1.09
C ILE A 42 0.29 7.99 0.14
N GLY A 43 -0.46 7.87 1.24
CA GLY A 43 0.01 7.20 2.46
C GLY A 43 0.37 5.72 2.23
N LEU A 44 -0.46 5.00 1.47
CA LEU A 44 -0.20 3.61 1.10
C LEU A 44 1.05 3.47 0.23
N LEU A 45 1.20 4.31 -0.81
CA LEU A 45 2.37 4.31 -1.67
C LEU A 45 3.66 4.66 -0.90
N GLY A 46 3.59 5.64 0.00
CA GLY A 46 4.72 6.00 0.87
C GLY A 46 5.15 4.83 1.76
N SER A 47 4.20 4.12 2.38
CA SER A 47 4.49 2.94 3.21
C SER A 47 5.16 1.81 2.42
N LEU A 48 4.75 1.64 1.16
CA LEU A 48 5.29 0.62 0.25
C LEU A 48 6.74 0.93 -0.14
N VAL A 49 7.02 2.19 -0.50
CA VAL A 49 8.37 2.65 -0.85
C VAL A 49 9.33 2.50 0.32
N VAL A 50 8.94 2.93 1.53
CA VAL A 50 9.77 2.77 2.74
C VAL A 50 10.08 1.31 3.01
N SER A 51 9.10 0.42 2.81
CA SER A 51 9.28 -1.01 3.07
C SER A 51 10.16 -1.70 2.03
N ILE A 52 10.10 -1.26 0.77
CA ILE A 52 11.04 -1.70 -0.27
C ILE A 52 12.46 -1.22 0.04
N ILE A 53 12.64 0.04 0.42
CA ILE A 53 13.95 0.60 0.78
C ILE A 53 14.54 -0.18 1.97
N ALA A 54 13.76 -0.40 3.03
CA ALA A 54 14.20 -1.18 4.19
C ALA A 54 14.57 -2.63 3.83
N ALA A 55 13.85 -3.24 2.88
CA ALA A 55 14.17 -4.58 2.40
C ALA A 55 15.45 -4.63 1.55
N ILE A 56 15.74 -3.58 0.77
CA ILE A 56 16.97 -3.45 -0.02
C ILE A 56 18.18 -3.19 0.89
N GLU A 57 18.04 -2.32 1.89
CA GLU A 57 19.11 -1.98 2.83
C GLU A 57 19.59 -3.22 3.61
N LYS A 58 18.64 -4.05 4.08
CA LYS A 58 18.90 -5.35 4.70
C LYS A 58 19.56 -6.42 3.80
N LEU A 59 19.55 -6.24 2.48
CA LEU A 59 20.25 -7.14 1.55
C LEU A 59 21.69 -6.68 1.27
N ARG A 60 21.99 -5.43 1.61
CA ARG A 60 23.31 -4.81 1.42
C ARG A 60 24.21 -5.00 2.64
N GLU A 61 23.64 -5.08 3.83
CA GLU A 61 24.29 -5.63 5.04
C GLU A 61 24.38 -7.16 4.99
#